data_AF-A0A1I4UDW7-F1
#
_entry.id   AF-A0A1I4UDW7-F1
#
_cell.length_a   1.000
_cell.length_b   1.000
_cell.length_c   1.000
_cell.angle_alpha   90.00
_cell.angle_beta   90.00
_cell.angle_gamma   90.00
#
_symmetry.space_group_name_H-M   'P 1'
#
loop_
_entity.id
_entity.type
_entity.pdbx_description
1 polymer ?
#
loop_
_entity_poly.entity_id
_entity_poly.type
_entity_poly.pdbx_seq_one_letter_code
_entity_poly.pdbx_strand_id
1 'polypeptide(L)'
;MTVGDIYARLHSRTYYDRTEQFKFRFVNNALLIDRRAIIPIVIHMLDGIFYMQASKQIANESLFRIQMNEEDITLYSAVDNSALWTLE
;
A
#
# COMPACT_ATOMS: atom_id res chain seq x y z
N MET A 1 -5.44 10.05 11.71
CA MET A 1 -5.48 9.08 10.61
C MET A 1 -5.90 7.74 11.17
N THR A 2 -6.83 7.08 10.52
CA THR A 2 -7.36 5.75 10.86
C THR A 2 -7.05 4.76 9.75
N VAL A 3 -7.21 3.46 10.02
CA VAL A 3 -7.13 2.42 8.99
C VAL A 3 -8.14 2.70 7.86
N GLY A 4 -9.31 3.24 8.20
CA GLY A 4 -10.33 3.64 7.22
C GLY A 4 -9.89 4.77 6.30
N ASP A 5 -9.17 5.78 6.84
CA ASP A 5 -8.63 6.89 6.04
C ASP A 5 -7.60 6.39 5.02
N ILE A 6 -6.73 5.47 5.44
CA ILE A 6 -5.73 4.85 4.57
C ILE A 6 -6.41 4.01 3.48
N TYR A 7 -7.40 3.22 3.86
CA TYR A 7 -8.18 2.43 2.92
C TYR A 7 -8.89 3.32 1.91
N ALA A 8 -9.54 4.40 2.34
CA ALA A 8 -10.25 5.33 1.46
C ALA A 8 -9.30 6.04 0.47
N ARG A 9 -8.12 6.46 0.95
CA ARG A 9 -7.13 7.14 0.11
C ARG A 9 -6.52 6.21 -0.92
N LEU A 10 -6.10 5.01 -0.49
CA LEU A 10 -5.65 3.96 -1.39
C LEU A 10 -6.78 3.63 -2.39
N HIS A 11 -8.00 3.34 -1.96
CA HIS A 11 -9.11 2.99 -2.85
C HIS A 11 -9.54 4.11 -3.83
N SER A 12 -9.03 5.34 -3.70
CA SER A 12 -9.42 6.45 -4.58
C SER A 12 -8.87 6.27 -6.00
N ARG A 13 -9.73 6.49 -7.01
CA ARG A 13 -9.39 6.31 -8.43
C ARG A 13 -8.28 7.26 -8.91
N THR A 14 -8.18 8.44 -8.30
CA THR A 14 -7.19 9.49 -8.59
C THR A 14 -5.74 9.04 -8.33
N TYR A 15 -5.53 8.17 -7.35
CA TYR A 15 -4.20 7.65 -6.98
C TYR A 15 -3.63 6.65 -7.99
N TYR A 16 -4.48 6.13 -8.89
CA TYR A 16 -4.11 5.04 -9.80
C TYR A 16 -3.99 5.45 -11.26
N ASP A 17 -4.50 6.63 -11.64
CA ASP A 17 -4.38 7.17 -12.99
C ASP A 17 -3.07 7.96 -13.21
N ARG A 18 -2.38 8.37 -12.13
CA ARG A 18 -1.27 9.34 -12.22
C ARG A 18 0.08 8.77 -12.66
N THR A 19 0.32 7.46 -12.53
CA THR A 19 1.65 6.87 -12.80
C THR A 19 1.56 5.66 -13.74
N GLU A 20 1.88 5.88 -15.02
CA GLU A 20 1.78 4.85 -16.09
C GLU A 20 2.76 3.66 -15.92
N GLN A 21 3.69 3.71 -14.97
CA GLN A 21 4.75 2.71 -14.82
C GLN A 21 4.35 1.49 -13.99
N PHE A 22 3.40 1.61 -13.06
CA PHE A 22 2.92 0.51 -12.22
C PHE A 22 1.44 0.68 -11.90
N LYS A 23 0.58 -0.11 -12.54
CA LYS A 23 -0.86 -0.06 -12.28
C LYS A 23 -1.18 -0.82 -11.00
N PHE A 24 -1.62 -0.11 -9.98
CA PHE A 24 -2.21 -0.68 -8.78
C PHE A 24 -3.73 -0.57 -8.88
N ARG A 25 -4.49 -1.57 -8.44
CA ARG A 25 -5.97 -1.46 -8.35
C ARG A 25 -6.50 -2.24 -7.15
N PHE A 26 -7.52 -1.74 -6.46
CA PHE A 26 -8.17 -2.49 -5.39
C PHE A 26 -9.39 -3.26 -5.91
N VAL A 27 -9.54 -4.52 -5.48
CA VAL A 27 -10.75 -5.33 -5.71
C VAL A 27 -11.05 -6.10 -4.43
N ASN A 28 -12.21 -5.86 -3.82
CA ASN A 28 -12.67 -6.60 -2.62
C ASN A 28 -11.61 -6.70 -1.50
N ASN A 29 -11.04 -5.56 -1.08
CA ASN A 29 -9.97 -5.46 -0.08
C ASN A 29 -8.60 -6.03 -0.49
N ALA A 30 -8.39 -6.41 -1.75
CA ALA A 30 -7.10 -6.86 -2.27
C ALA A 30 -6.44 -5.78 -3.12
N LEU A 31 -5.12 -5.61 -2.99
CA LEU A 31 -4.29 -4.79 -3.86
C LEU A 31 -3.81 -5.64 -5.04
N LEU A 32 -4.14 -5.20 -6.24
CA LEU A 32 -3.68 -5.82 -7.48
C LEU A 32 -2.55 -4.96 -7.99
N ILE A 33 -1.36 -5.53 -8.04
CA ILE A 33 -0.22 -4.97 -8.76
C ILE A 33 -0.30 -5.56 -10.15
N ASP A 34 -0.23 -4.73 -11.20
CA ASP A 34 -0.36 -5.19 -12.58
C ASP A 34 0.86 -6.00 -13.02
N ARG A 35 0.85 -7.25 -12.57
CA ARG A 35 1.63 -8.42 -12.97
C ARG A 35 0.72 -9.67 -13.00
N ARG A 36 -0.59 -9.48 -13.26
CA ARG A 36 -1.65 -10.52 -13.33
C ARG A 36 -2.05 -11.24 -12.02
N ALA A 37 -1.68 -10.73 -10.84
CA ALA A 37 -2.02 -11.37 -9.56
C ALA A 37 -2.89 -10.49 -8.65
N ILE A 38 -3.99 -11.05 -8.14
CA ILE A 38 -4.75 -10.50 -7.01
C ILE A 38 -4.00 -10.86 -5.74
N ILE A 39 -3.52 -9.85 -5.02
CA ILE A 39 -2.82 -10.04 -3.75
C ILE A 39 -3.67 -9.45 -2.63
N PRO A 40 -4.40 -10.30 -1.87
CA PRO A 40 -5.07 -9.85 -0.65
C PRO A 40 -4.07 -9.17 0.28
N ILE A 41 -4.48 -8.02 0.85
CA ILE A 41 -3.71 -7.31 1.86
C ILE A 41 -4.53 -7.09 3.14
N VAL A 42 -3.84 -6.87 4.24
CA VAL A 42 -4.42 -6.47 5.53
C VAL A 42 -3.72 -5.21 5.99
N ILE A 43 -4.48 -4.15 6.29
CA ILE A 43 -3.96 -2.93 6.90
C ILE A 43 -4.29 -2.97 8.39
N HIS A 44 -3.27 -2.79 9.23
CA HIS A 44 -3.43 -2.77 10.69
C HIS A 44 -2.57 -1.66 11.31
N MET A 45 -2.92 -1.30 12.55
CA MET A 45 -2.19 -0.32 13.34
C MET A 45 -1.58 -1.02 14.55
N LEU A 46 -0.30 -0.78 14.80
CA LEU A 46 0.42 -1.23 15.98
C LEU A 46 1.19 -0.03 16.54
N ASP A 47 0.94 0.33 17.80
CA ASP A 47 1.62 1.44 18.49
C ASP A 47 1.60 2.78 17.72
N GLY A 48 0.51 3.07 17.03
CA GLY A 48 0.34 4.29 16.22
C GLY A 48 1.03 4.24 14.85
N ILE A 49 1.69 3.13 14.52
CA ILE A 49 2.32 2.88 13.22
C ILE A 49 1.39 2.00 12.38
N PHE A 50 1.26 2.34 11.10
CA PHE A 50 0.42 1.60 10.16
C PHE A 50 1.25 0.63 9.34
N TYR A 51 0.70 -0.56 9.15
CA TYR A 51 1.33 -1.62 8.37
C TYR A 51 0.35 -2.17 7.34
N MET A 52 0.88 -2.46 6.15
CA MET A 52 0.23 -3.23 5.10
C MET A 52 0.92 -4.59 5.03
N GLN A 53 0.16 -5.66 5.23
CA GLN A 53 0.65 -7.02 5.04
C GLN A 53 0.02 -7.64 3.80
N ALA A 54 0.83 -8.10 2.87
CA ALA A 54 0.40 -8.86 1.70
C ALA A 54 0.39 -10.36 2.01
N SER A 55 -0.68 -11.04 1.60
CA SER A 55 -0.82 -12.50 1.74
C SER A 55 0.16 -13.32 0.90
N LYS A 56 0.78 -12.68 -0.11
CA LYS A 56 1.90 -13.21 -0.89
C LYS A 56 3.04 -12.20 -0.87
N GLN A 57 4.28 -12.68 -0.87
CA GLN A 57 5.45 -11.81 -0.97
C GLN A 57 5.39 -11.01 -2.27
N ILE A 58 5.58 -9.70 -2.14
CA ILE A 58 5.77 -8.73 -3.21
C ILE A 58 7.22 -8.28 -3.11
N ALA A 59 8.01 -8.54 -4.15
CA ALA A 59 9.42 -8.13 -4.19
C ALA A 59 10.23 -8.53 -2.95
N ASN A 60 10.10 -9.80 -2.53
CA ASN A 60 10.76 -10.42 -1.35
C ASN A 60 10.24 -9.98 0.03
N GLU A 61 9.27 -9.07 0.08
CA GLU A 61 8.67 -8.62 1.33
C GLU A 61 7.16 -8.86 1.36
N SER A 62 6.60 -9.08 2.54
CA SER A 62 5.16 -9.25 2.73
C SER A 62 4.59 -8.26 3.73
N LEU A 63 5.42 -7.42 4.34
CA LEU A 63 5.03 -6.46 5.35
C LEU A 63 5.68 -5.12 5.03
N PHE A 64 4.86 -4.08 4.97
CA PHE A 64 5.27 -2.73 4.61
C PHE A 64 4.76 -1.77 5.67
N ARG A 65 5.60 -0.84 6.14
CA ARG A 65 5.14 0.29 6.95
C ARG A 65 4.55 1.34 6.03
N ILE A 66 3.38 1.85 6.39
CA ILE A 66 2.69 2.91 5.65
C ILE A 66 2.92 4.23 6.38
N GLN A 67 3.32 5.24 5.62
CA GLN A 67 3.30 6.63 6.06
C GLN A 67 2.46 7.42 5.07
N MET A 68 1.42 8.10 5.54
CA MET A 68 0.68 9.03 4.69
C MET A 68 1.00 10.46 5.07
N ASN A 69 1.28 11.26 4.06
CA ASN A 69 1.38 12.70 4.11
C ASN A 69 0.11 13.31 3.46
N GLU A 70 0.03 14.65 3.40
CA GLU A 70 -1.13 15.34 2.85
C GLU A 70 -1.37 15.00 1.37
N GLU A 71 -0.32 14.70 0.62
CA GLU A 71 -0.33 14.41 -0.83
C GLU A 71 0.06 12.95 -1.12
N ASP A 72 1.01 12.39 -0.34
CA ASP A 72 1.64 11.11 -0.70
C ASP A 72 1.39 9.96 0.30
N ILE A 73 1.50 8.73 -0.17
CA ILE A 73 1.60 7.51 0.64
C ILE A 73 2.95 6.86 0.36
N THR A 74 3.82 6.83 1.36
CA THR A 74 5.10 6.14 1.28
C THR A 74 5.02 4.77 1.97
N LEU A 75 5.37 3.73 1.22
CA LEU A 75 5.58 2.38 1.70
C LEU A 75 7.07 2.20 2.03
N TYR A 76 7.35 1.82 3.27
CA TYR A 76 8.68 1.49 3.75
C TYR A 76 8.81 -0.02 3.97
N SER A 77 10.01 -0.55 3.78
CA SER A 77 10.33 -1.91 4.21
C SER A 77 10.10 -2.02 5.71
N ALA A 78 9.40 -3.08 6.14
CA ALA A 78 9.30 -3.37 7.57
C ALA A 78 10.58 -3.96 8.15
N VAL A 79 11.56 -4.34 7.31
CA VAL A 79 12.81 -4.98 7.72
C VAL A 79 13.88 -3.94 8.05
N ASP A 80 14.09 -2.98 7.17
CA ASP A 80 15.18 -1.99 7.30
C ASP A 80 14.69 -0.53 7.27
N ASN A 81 13.38 -0.31 7.19
CA ASN A 81 12.74 1.00 7.14
C ASN A 81 13.21 1.88 5.97
N SER A 82 13.74 1.28 4.90
CA SER A 82 14.02 1.96 3.64
C SER A 82 12.72 2.31 2.92
N ALA A 83 12.68 3.47 2.26
CA ALA A 83 11.55 3.83 1.42
C ALA A 83 11.57 2.96 0.16
N LEU A 84 10.51 2.16 -0.03
CA LEU A 84 10.39 1.26 -1.17
C LEU A 84 9.61 1.91 -2.30
N TRP A 85 8.49 2.55 -1.96
CA TRP A 85 7.61 3.20 -2.92
C TRP A 85 6.96 4.42 -2.31
N THR A 86 6.84 5.48 -3.12
CA THR A 86 5.97 6.61 -2.82
C THR A 86 4.89 6.64 -3.89
N LEU A 87 3.65 6.73 -3.43
CA LEU A 87 2.46 6.90 -4.24
C LEU A 87 2.05 8.37 -4.10
N GLU A 88 1.87 9.09 -5.20
CA GLU A 88 1.46 10.52 -5.29
C GLU A 88 -0.05 10.68 -5.62
#